data_AF-R6TZC5-F1
#
_entry.id   AF-R6TZC5-F1
#
_cell.length_a   1.000
_cell.length_b   1.000
_cell.length_c   1.000
_cell.angle_alpha   90.00
_cell.angle_beta   90.00
_cell.angle_gamma   90.00
#
_symmetry.space_group_name_H-M   'P 1'
#
loop_
_entity.id
_entity.type
_entity.pdbx_description
1 polymer ?
#
loop_
_entity_poly.entity_id
_entity_poly.type
_entity_poly.pdbx_seq_one_letter_code
_entity_poly.pdbx_strand_id
1 'polypeptide(L)'
;MINALVTKNGQSALISLPAKRIGLARDLASIGVASPPSELYPHDDEVTVGLKYFGTDDFSGRLITLIQSEDSLARVNTLVELYGDLPVAQREKVKASVLSGEMTSLNDFKNSILENKSPEIVQNYYCPLMCTLYLRNRYGDLDYDPVEYDGEYAAKYEDEIRDLLIREQSDCNMAEYFDGPNSAVGKLESAVWDVERIHGCLYGKITATLNAPFTEEEQNCFMEWCEGQNSDGFGEGFEQRPIRTVDRSEMYVSFWQSGPDYFLCTENDLDHFIDHGMGEMN
;
A
#
# COMPACT_ATOMS: atom_id res chain seq x y z
N MET A 1 18.02 4.91 -18.95
CA MET A 1 18.07 3.98 -17.78
C MET A 1 19.48 4.02 -17.22
N ILE A 2 19.69 4.03 -15.89
CA ILE A 2 21.03 4.05 -15.28
C ILE A 2 21.45 2.62 -14.94
N ASN A 3 22.72 2.29 -15.19
CA ASN A 3 23.33 1.03 -14.74
C ASN A 3 24.42 1.30 -13.71
N ALA A 4 24.42 0.55 -12.61
CA ALA A 4 25.48 0.52 -11.62
C ALA A 4 26.43 -0.65 -11.91
N LEU A 5 27.72 -0.36 -12.05
CA LEU A 5 28.77 -1.36 -12.09
C LEU A 5 29.40 -1.45 -10.70
N VAL A 6 29.22 -2.60 -10.06
CA VAL A 6 29.83 -2.90 -8.76
C VAL A 6 30.99 -3.86 -8.99
N THR A 7 32.17 -3.54 -8.46
CA THR A 7 33.37 -4.37 -8.60
C THR A 7 33.92 -4.80 -7.24
N LYS A 8 34.41 -6.04 -7.14
CA LYS A 8 35.12 -6.54 -5.96
C LYS A 8 36.06 -7.67 -6.35
N ASN A 9 37.34 -7.58 -5.97
CA ASN A 9 38.35 -8.63 -6.21
C ASN A 9 38.38 -9.13 -7.68
N GLY A 10 38.28 -8.22 -8.65
CA GLY A 10 38.26 -8.57 -10.08
C GLY A 10 36.96 -9.20 -10.60
N GLN A 11 35.92 -9.33 -9.77
CA GLN A 11 34.56 -9.66 -10.19
C GLN A 11 33.74 -8.39 -10.39
N SER A 12 32.74 -8.44 -11.27
CA SER A 12 31.86 -7.31 -11.58
C SER A 12 30.40 -7.73 -11.71
N ALA A 13 29.49 -6.94 -11.14
CA ALA A 13 28.05 -7.04 -11.36
C ALA A 13 27.55 -5.75 -12.04
N LEU A 14 26.82 -5.89 -13.14
CA LEU A 14 26.14 -4.79 -13.81
C LEU A 14 24.65 -4.84 -13.45
N ILE A 15 24.17 -3.81 -12.77
CA ILE A 15 22.83 -3.76 -12.19
C ILE A 15 22.06 -2.61 -12.83
N SER A 16 20.96 -2.91 -13.51
CA SER A 16 20.06 -1.88 -14.05
C SER A 16 19.18 -1.31 -12.95
N LEU A 17 19.11 0.02 -12.85
CA LEU A 17 18.30 0.72 -11.86
C LEU A 17 17.00 1.27 -12.49
N PRO A 18 15.87 1.21 -11.79
CA PRO A 18 15.73 0.72 -10.40
C PRO A 18 15.70 -0.82 -10.33
N ALA A 19 16.34 -1.38 -9.31
CA ALA A 19 16.36 -2.79 -9.00
C ALA A 19 15.56 -3.06 -7.71
N LYS A 20 14.71 -4.11 -7.73
CA LYS A 20 14.00 -4.57 -6.52
C LYS A 20 15.02 -5.00 -5.45
N ARG A 21 14.70 -4.76 -4.18
CA ARG A 21 15.55 -5.06 -3.01
C ARG A 21 16.18 -6.46 -3.05
N ILE A 22 15.39 -7.50 -3.32
CA ILE A 22 15.87 -8.89 -3.36
C ILE A 22 16.83 -9.12 -4.54
N GLY A 23 16.50 -8.58 -5.72
CA GLY A 23 17.35 -8.67 -6.90
C GLY A 23 18.70 -7.99 -6.68
N LEU A 24 18.67 -6.76 -6.14
CA LEU A 24 19.86 -5.98 -5.81
C LEU A 24 20.78 -6.72 -4.83
N ALA A 25 20.22 -7.26 -3.73
CA ALA A 25 21.00 -8.03 -2.75
C ALA A 25 21.60 -9.31 -3.35
N ARG A 26 20.84 -10.02 -4.18
CA ARG A 26 21.30 -11.23 -4.87
C ARG A 26 22.46 -10.93 -5.83
N ASP A 27 22.36 -9.85 -6.61
CA ASP A 27 23.38 -9.48 -7.59
C ASP A 27 24.69 -9.06 -6.89
N LEU A 28 24.61 -8.32 -5.78
CA LEU A 28 25.78 -8.01 -4.94
C LEU A 28 26.42 -9.26 -4.31
N ALA A 29 25.61 -10.17 -3.79
CA ALA A 29 26.11 -11.41 -3.19
C ALA A 29 26.83 -12.30 -4.22
N SER A 30 26.42 -12.25 -5.51
CA SER A 30 27.03 -13.04 -6.59
C SER A 30 28.51 -12.71 -6.83
N ILE A 31 28.95 -11.51 -6.44
CA ILE A 31 30.35 -11.05 -6.51
C ILE A 31 31.00 -10.92 -5.12
N GLY A 32 30.39 -11.51 -4.10
CA GLY A 32 30.92 -11.55 -2.73
C GLY A 32 30.86 -10.23 -1.97
N VAL A 33 30.00 -9.27 -2.38
CA VAL A 33 29.74 -8.05 -1.62
C VAL A 33 28.70 -8.35 -0.54
N ALA A 34 29.08 -8.25 0.73
CA ALA A 34 28.21 -8.49 1.89
C ALA A 34 27.61 -7.20 2.48
N SER A 35 28.18 -6.04 2.14
CA SER A 35 27.69 -4.75 2.61
C SER A 35 26.32 -4.42 2.02
N PRO A 36 25.40 -3.82 2.79
CA PRO A 36 24.11 -3.42 2.26
C PRO A 36 24.26 -2.28 1.24
N PRO A 37 23.34 -2.15 0.26
CA PRO A 37 23.38 -1.06 -0.71
C PRO A 37 23.39 0.36 -0.11
N SER A 38 22.93 0.52 1.13
CA SER A 38 22.96 1.79 1.88
C SER A 38 24.36 2.22 2.32
N GLU A 39 25.33 1.29 2.32
CA GLU A 39 26.73 1.52 2.71
C GLU A 39 27.67 1.47 1.50
N LEU A 40 27.14 1.34 0.28
CA LEU A 40 27.92 1.34 -0.95
C LEU A 40 27.86 2.72 -1.60
N TYR A 41 29.03 3.33 -1.81
CA TYR A 41 29.16 4.70 -2.30
C TYR A 41 30.03 4.75 -3.57
N PRO A 42 29.85 5.74 -4.46
CA PRO A 42 30.67 5.90 -5.65
C PRO A 42 32.15 5.91 -5.28
N HIS A 43 32.89 4.95 -5.82
CA HIS A 43 34.31 4.80 -5.53
C HIS A 43 34.98 4.02 -6.67
N ASP A 44 36.19 4.46 -7.05
CA ASP A 44 36.98 3.79 -8.09
C ASP A 44 38.05 2.91 -7.43
N ASP A 45 37.66 1.66 -7.07
CA ASP A 45 38.54 0.66 -6.47
C ASP A 45 38.15 -0.75 -6.95
N GLU A 46 39.12 -1.50 -7.46
CA GLU A 46 38.93 -2.89 -7.89
C GLU A 46 39.25 -3.93 -6.79
N VAL A 47 39.97 -3.51 -5.76
CA VAL A 47 40.44 -4.36 -4.65
C VAL A 47 39.41 -4.39 -3.53
N THR A 48 38.83 -3.25 -3.15
CA THR A 48 37.73 -3.21 -2.18
C THR A 48 36.38 -3.37 -2.86
N VAL A 49 35.43 -2.45 -2.66
CA VAL A 49 34.17 -2.41 -3.39
C VAL A 49 34.12 -1.13 -4.19
N GLY A 50 34.24 -1.25 -5.51
CA GLY A 50 34.08 -0.14 -6.44
C GLY A 50 32.62 0.00 -6.88
N LEU A 51 32.21 1.23 -7.15
CA LEU A 51 30.88 1.57 -7.64
C LEU A 51 30.97 2.69 -8.66
N LYS A 52 30.57 2.41 -9.89
CA LYS A 52 30.48 3.37 -11.00
C LYS A 52 29.10 3.32 -11.64
N TYR A 53 28.67 4.45 -12.20
CA TYR A 53 27.39 4.54 -12.91
C TYR A 53 27.59 4.82 -14.40
N PHE A 54 26.73 4.23 -15.22
CA PHE A 54 26.73 4.39 -16.67
C PHE A 54 25.32 4.63 -17.19
N GLY A 55 25.21 5.56 -18.14
CA GLY A 55 23.96 5.91 -18.81
C GLY A 55 24.01 5.49 -20.28
N THR A 56 22.84 5.19 -20.83
CA THR A 56 22.67 4.83 -22.26
C THR A 56 22.07 5.97 -23.08
N ASP A 57 21.64 7.05 -22.43
CA ASP A 57 20.91 8.17 -23.02
C ASP A 57 21.30 9.49 -22.33
N ASP A 58 20.95 10.63 -22.94
CA ASP A 58 21.33 11.96 -22.44
C ASP A 58 20.80 12.23 -21.03
N PHE A 59 19.59 11.74 -20.73
CA PHE A 59 18.97 11.89 -19.42
C PHE A 59 19.76 11.17 -18.34
N SER A 60 20.09 9.89 -18.57
CA SER A 60 20.89 9.10 -17.64
C SER A 60 22.30 9.65 -17.51
N GLY A 61 22.92 10.10 -18.60
CA GLY A 61 24.21 10.78 -18.55
C GLY A 61 24.19 12.01 -17.65
N ARG A 62 23.16 12.86 -17.79
CA ARG A 62 23.01 14.06 -16.96
C ARG A 62 22.65 13.73 -15.51
N LEU A 63 21.76 12.78 -15.27
CA LEU A 63 21.39 12.33 -13.93
C LEU A 63 22.61 11.75 -13.17
N ILE A 64 23.52 11.04 -13.85
CA ILE A 64 24.77 10.54 -13.24
C ILE A 64 25.67 11.68 -12.75
N THR A 65 25.68 12.84 -13.43
CA THR A 65 26.47 14.00 -12.97
C THR A 65 25.95 14.62 -11.66
N LEU A 66 24.72 14.29 -11.25
CA LEU A 66 24.14 14.74 -9.98
C LEU A 66 24.54 13.85 -8.80
N ILE A 67 25.09 12.66 -9.06
CA ILE A 67 25.50 11.68 -8.04
C ILE A 67 26.85 12.11 -7.44
N GLN A 68 26.88 12.30 -6.14
CA GLN A 68 28.06 12.70 -5.37
C GLN A 68 28.63 11.52 -4.56
N SER A 69 29.84 11.67 -4.03
CA SER A 69 30.54 10.61 -3.29
C SER A 69 29.80 10.09 -2.06
N GLU A 70 28.89 10.88 -1.50
CA GLU A 70 28.05 10.58 -0.35
C GLU A 70 26.71 9.93 -0.72
N ASP A 71 26.38 9.84 -2.00
CA ASP A 71 25.11 9.26 -2.46
C ASP A 71 25.25 7.74 -2.58
N SER A 72 24.65 7.01 -1.63
CA SER A 72 24.72 5.55 -1.63
C SER A 72 23.95 4.90 -2.79
N LEU A 73 24.31 3.66 -3.15
CA LEU A 73 23.61 2.87 -4.15
C LEU A 73 22.11 2.74 -3.84
N ALA A 74 21.75 2.54 -2.57
CA ALA A 74 20.35 2.52 -2.13
C ALA A 74 19.64 3.84 -2.46
N ARG A 75 20.27 4.98 -2.17
CA ARG A 75 19.69 6.31 -2.41
C ARG A 75 19.48 6.56 -3.90
N VAL A 76 20.46 6.24 -4.74
CA VAL A 76 20.32 6.36 -6.20
C VAL A 76 19.19 5.46 -6.71
N ASN A 77 19.14 4.20 -6.26
CA ASN A 77 18.10 3.24 -6.64
C ASN A 77 16.69 3.76 -6.30
N THR A 78 16.50 4.23 -5.06
CA THR A 78 15.22 4.76 -4.59
C THR A 78 14.77 6.00 -5.38
N LEU A 79 15.68 6.93 -5.67
CA LEU A 79 15.28 8.14 -6.42
C LEU A 79 14.92 7.82 -7.88
N VAL A 80 15.61 6.86 -8.50
CA VAL A 80 15.27 6.41 -9.86
C VAL A 80 13.93 5.66 -9.88
N GLU A 81 13.63 4.88 -8.84
CA GLU A 81 12.34 4.22 -8.64
C GLU A 81 11.21 5.25 -8.49
N LEU A 82 11.34 6.21 -7.56
CA LEU A 82 10.35 7.27 -7.36
C LEU A 82 10.11 8.12 -8.62
N TYR A 83 11.15 8.40 -9.40
CA TYR A 83 11.00 9.07 -10.70
C TYR A 83 10.24 8.18 -11.71
N GLY A 84 10.48 6.87 -11.69
CA GLY A 84 9.77 5.88 -12.48
C GLY A 84 8.31 5.71 -12.10
N ASP A 85 7.94 6.06 -10.87
CA ASP A 85 6.55 6.01 -10.37
C ASP A 85 5.75 7.27 -10.72
N LEU A 86 6.40 8.37 -11.09
CA LEU A 86 5.70 9.59 -11.52
C LEU A 86 4.83 9.34 -12.76
N PRO A 87 3.64 9.95 -12.86
CA PRO A 87 2.85 9.89 -14.08
C PRO A 87 3.61 10.53 -15.26
N VAL A 88 3.32 10.09 -16.49
CA VAL A 88 4.14 10.38 -17.69
C VAL A 88 4.41 11.87 -17.89
N ALA A 89 3.39 12.73 -17.71
CA ALA A 89 3.55 14.17 -17.91
C ALA A 89 4.48 14.81 -16.87
N GLN A 90 4.38 14.39 -15.62
CA GLN A 90 5.19 14.83 -14.48
C GLN A 90 6.63 14.34 -14.63
N ARG A 91 6.78 13.08 -15.07
CA ARG A 91 8.08 12.49 -15.38
C ARG A 91 8.81 13.27 -16.47
N GLU A 92 8.13 13.65 -17.55
CA GLU A 92 8.72 14.46 -18.62
C GLU A 92 9.09 15.88 -18.15
N LYS A 93 8.37 16.47 -17.19
CA LYS A 93 8.77 17.74 -16.55
C LYS A 93 10.09 17.59 -15.77
N VAL A 94 10.17 16.59 -14.89
CA VAL A 94 11.38 16.33 -14.10
C VAL A 94 12.56 16.01 -15.03
N LYS A 95 12.32 15.23 -16.09
CA LYS A 95 13.32 14.93 -17.13
C LYS A 95 13.83 16.19 -17.82
N ALA A 96 12.94 17.11 -18.20
CA ALA A 96 13.32 18.38 -18.81
C ALA A 96 14.19 19.22 -17.86
N SER A 97 13.89 19.24 -16.56
CA SER A 97 14.69 19.93 -15.54
C SER A 97 16.07 19.29 -15.30
N VAL A 98 16.17 17.96 -15.38
CA VAL A 98 17.48 17.29 -15.37
C VAL A 98 18.28 17.70 -16.60
N LEU A 99 17.67 17.66 -17.79
CA LEU A 99 18.32 17.97 -19.07
C LEU A 99 18.67 19.46 -19.25
N SER A 100 17.94 20.40 -18.62
CA SER A 100 18.29 21.83 -18.62
C SER A 100 19.65 22.09 -17.98
N GLY A 101 20.03 21.19 -17.07
CA GLY A 101 21.29 21.24 -16.36
C GLY A 101 21.33 22.19 -15.17
N GLU A 102 20.17 22.72 -14.77
CA GLU A 102 20.02 23.58 -13.59
C GLU A 102 20.17 22.82 -12.28
N MET A 103 19.86 21.51 -12.28
CA MET A 103 20.10 20.64 -11.13
C MET A 103 21.59 20.40 -10.93
N THR A 104 22.03 20.45 -9.67
CA THR A 104 23.43 20.28 -9.28
C THR A 104 23.67 19.08 -8.37
N SER A 105 22.61 18.52 -7.78
CA SER A 105 22.70 17.41 -6.84
C SER A 105 21.48 16.48 -6.90
N LEU A 106 21.61 15.28 -6.32
CA LEU A 106 20.47 14.39 -6.12
C LEU A 106 19.40 14.94 -5.17
N ASN A 107 19.71 15.95 -4.34
CA ASN A 107 18.68 16.63 -3.55
C ASN A 107 17.78 17.49 -4.44
N ASP A 108 18.33 18.17 -5.46
CA ASP A 108 17.53 18.94 -6.43
C ASP A 108 16.62 18.00 -7.23
N PHE A 109 17.15 16.85 -7.64
CA PHE A 109 16.37 15.81 -8.31
C PHE A 109 15.25 15.27 -7.40
N LYS A 110 15.56 14.93 -6.15
CA LYS A 110 14.56 14.50 -5.16
C LYS A 110 13.46 15.55 -4.98
N ASN A 111 13.82 16.81 -4.78
CA ASN A 111 12.86 17.89 -4.58
C ASN A 111 11.96 18.06 -5.80
N SER A 112 12.52 18.01 -7.01
CA SER A 112 11.74 18.07 -8.24
C SER A 112 10.78 16.90 -8.39
N ILE A 113 11.19 15.67 -8.02
CA ILE A 113 10.28 14.51 -7.98
C ILE A 113 9.14 14.78 -7.00
N LEU A 114 9.43 15.25 -5.79
CA LEU A 114 8.41 15.50 -4.77
C LEU A 114 7.44 16.62 -5.16
N GLU A 115 7.93 17.71 -5.76
CA GLU A 115 7.11 18.81 -6.28
C GLU A 115 6.23 18.39 -7.46
N ASN A 116 6.65 17.38 -8.21
CA ASN A 116 5.90 16.83 -9.33
C ASN A 116 5.15 15.55 -8.96
N LYS A 117 5.21 15.09 -7.70
CA LYS A 117 4.33 14.03 -7.22
C LYS A 117 2.93 14.65 -7.08
N SER A 118 1.93 13.98 -7.66
CA SER A 118 0.55 14.38 -7.38
C SER A 118 0.32 14.32 -5.87
N PRO A 119 -0.47 15.24 -5.28
CA PRO A 119 -0.91 15.06 -3.90
C PRO A 119 -1.56 13.68 -3.78
N GLU A 120 -1.20 12.95 -2.73
CA GLU A 120 -1.80 11.66 -2.43
C GLU A 120 -3.29 11.89 -2.17
N ILE A 121 -4.14 11.32 -3.04
CA ILE A 121 -5.59 11.44 -2.88
C ILE A 121 -6.03 10.25 -2.05
N VAL A 122 -6.47 10.52 -0.82
CA VAL A 122 -7.02 9.52 0.08
C VAL A 122 -8.53 9.61 0.04
N GLN A 123 -9.18 8.48 -0.22
CA GLN A 123 -10.64 8.33 -0.17
C GLN A 123 -11.01 7.22 0.79
N ASN A 124 -11.91 7.52 1.73
CA ASN A 124 -12.41 6.56 2.71
C ASN A 124 -13.82 6.12 2.36
N TYR A 125 -14.05 4.83 2.52
CA TYR A 125 -15.34 4.18 2.34
C TYR A 125 -15.70 3.43 3.60
N TYR A 126 -16.99 3.38 3.92
CA TYR A 126 -17.47 2.82 5.19
C TYR A 126 -18.60 1.82 4.96
N CYS A 127 -18.57 0.74 5.72
CA CYS A 127 -19.64 -0.25 5.79
C CYS A 127 -19.93 -0.64 7.25
N PRO A 128 -21.14 -1.13 7.57
CA PRO A 128 -21.44 -1.63 8.91
C PRO A 128 -20.69 -2.93 9.18
N LEU A 129 -20.36 -3.17 10.45
CA LEU A 129 -19.82 -4.44 10.92
C LEU A 129 -20.91 -5.28 11.57
N MET A 130 -20.83 -6.59 11.32
CA MET A 130 -21.63 -7.59 12.01
C MET A 130 -20.70 -8.51 12.81
N CYS A 131 -21.09 -8.84 14.04
CA CYS A 131 -20.36 -9.76 14.90
C CYS A 131 -21.21 -10.99 15.21
N THR A 132 -20.66 -12.16 14.95
CA THR A 132 -21.27 -13.45 15.30
C THR A 132 -20.54 -14.04 16.50
N LEU A 133 -21.23 -14.11 17.65
CA LEU A 133 -20.65 -14.56 18.91
C LEU A 133 -21.12 -15.97 19.28
N TYR A 134 -20.18 -16.91 19.36
CA TYR A 134 -20.40 -18.25 19.87
C TYR A 134 -20.05 -18.32 21.35
N LEU A 135 -21.06 -18.40 22.20
CA LEU A 135 -20.91 -18.42 23.66
C LEU A 135 -20.39 -19.76 24.15
N ARG A 136 -19.62 -19.76 25.24
CA ARG A 136 -19.31 -21.02 25.93
C ARG A 136 -20.43 -21.46 26.85
N ASN A 137 -20.85 -22.71 26.71
CA ASN A 137 -21.79 -23.33 27.63
C ASN A 137 -21.12 -23.67 28.99
N ARG A 138 -21.93 -24.14 29.95
CA ARG A 138 -21.44 -24.50 31.31
C ARG A 138 -20.39 -25.61 31.37
N TYR A 139 -20.19 -26.34 30.28
CA TYR A 139 -19.18 -27.40 30.15
C TYR A 139 -17.90 -26.91 29.44
N GLY A 140 -17.89 -25.66 28.96
CA GLY A 140 -16.76 -25.03 28.29
C GLY A 140 -16.73 -25.22 26.78
N ASP A 141 -17.73 -25.88 26.19
CA ASP A 141 -17.87 -26.02 24.73
C ASP A 141 -18.56 -24.81 24.13
N LEU A 142 -18.27 -24.48 22.87
CA LEU A 142 -19.00 -23.43 22.15
C LEU A 142 -20.43 -23.90 21.87
N ASP A 143 -21.40 -23.02 22.09
CA ASP A 143 -22.77 -23.24 21.66
C ASP A 143 -22.83 -23.29 20.13
N TYR A 144 -23.81 -24.01 19.59
CA TYR A 144 -24.00 -24.12 18.14
C TYR A 144 -24.77 -22.91 17.58
N ASP A 145 -25.64 -22.32 18.42
CA ASP A 145 -26.45 -21.17 18.05
C ASP A 145 -25.69 -19.88 18.43
N PRO A 146 -25.20 -19.10 17.46
CA PRO A 146 -24.53 -17.85 17.75
C PRO A 146 -25.52 -16.74 18.11
N VAL A 147 -25.00 -15.70 18.74
CA VAL A 147 -25.70 -14.43 18.96
C VAL A 147 -25.08 -13.36 18.07
N GLU A 148 -25.91 -12.64 17.34
CA GLU A 148 -25.48 -11.57 16.44
C GLU A 148 -25.46 -10.22 17.17
N TYR A 149 -24.42 -9.43 16.89
CA TYR A 149 -24.23 -8.08 17.42
C TYR A 149 -23.75 -7.14 16.31
N ASP A 150 -23.92 -5.84 16.54
CA ASP A 150 -23.52 -4.78 15.62
C ASP A 150 -22.13 -4.18 15.95
N GLY A 151 -21.79 -3.11 15.25
CA GLY A 151 -20.58 -2.33 15.46
C GLY A 151 -20.45 -1.70 16.86
N GLU A 152 -21.55 -1.43 17.59
CA GLU A 152 -21.47 -0.90 18.96
C GLU A 152 -20.85 -1.94 19.90
N TYR A 153 -21.24 -3.21 19.72
CA TYR A 153 -20.61 -4.31 20.46
C TYR A 153 -19.16 -4.55 20.00
N ALA A 154 -18.92 -4.56 18.68
CA ALA A 154 -17.60 -4.75 18.08
C ALA A 154 -16.57 -3.75 18.60
N ALA A 155 -17.02 -2.52 18.89
CA ALA A 155 -16.18 -1.45 19.42
C ALA A 155 -15.46 -1.82 20.72
N LYS A 156 -15.92 -2.81 21.49
CA LYS A 156 -15.19 -3.27 22.70
C LYS A 156 -13.89 -4.00 22.38
N TYR A 157 -13.73 -4.46 21.14
CA TYR A 157 -12.62 -5.28 20.65
C TYR A 157 -11.88 -4.61 19.49
N GLU A 158 -11.95 -3.27 19.40
CA GLU A 158 -11.39 -2.50 18.29
C GLU A 158 -9.90 -2.81 18.06
N ASP A 159 -9.10 -2.89 19.12
CA ASP A 159 -7.67 -3.18 19.03
C ASP A 159 -7.42 -4.60 18.52
N GLU A 160 -8.16 -5.60 19.01
CA GLU A 160 -8.04 -6.99 18.56
C GLU A 160 -8.47 -7.17 17.09
N ILE A 161 -9.51 -6.46 16.67
CA ILE A 161 -9.99 -6.43 15.28
C ILE A 161 -8.91 -5.83 14.38
N ARG A 162 -8.34 -4.67 14.76
CA ARG A 162 -7.29 -4.01 14.00
C ARG A 162 -6.01 -4.85 13.91
N ASP A 163 -5.58 -5.48 15.01
CA ASP A 163 -4.43 -6.38 15.03
C ASP A 163 -4.62 -7.60 14.10
N LEU A 164 -5.85 -8.10 13.98
CA LEU A 164 -6.18 -9.17 13.05
C LEU A 164 -6.16 -8.67 11.60
N LEU A 165 -6.73 -7.50 11.31
CA LEU A 165 -6.72 -6.90 9.96
C LEU A 165 -5.30 -6.70 9.45
N ILE A 166 -4.42 -6.09 10.26
CA ILE A 166 -2.99 -5.90 9.94
C ILE A 166 -2.32 -7.21 9.55
N ARG A 167 -2.66 -8.31 10.24
CA ARG A 167 -2.08 -9.63 9.98
C ARG A 167 -2.62 -10.27 8.71
N GLU A 168 -3.93 -10.15 8.43
CA GLU A 168 -4.52 -10.75 7.23
C GLU A 168 -4.07 -10.04 5.94
N GLN A 169 -3.72 -8.76 6.00
CA GLN A 169 -3.25 -8.00 4.83
C GLN A 169 -1.73 -7.72 4.82
N SER A 170 -0.93 -8.33 5.70
CA SER A 170 0.51 -7.99 5.83
C SER A 170 1.36 -8.37 4.61
N ASP A 171 0.89 -9.32 3.81
CA ASP A 171 1.70 -9.97 2.79
C ASP A 171 1.44 -9.44 1.37
N CYS A 172 0.42 -8.60 1.17
CA CYS A 172 0.07 -8.03 -0.13
C CYS A 172 -0.71 -6.72 -0.01
N ASN A 173 -0.65 -5.89 -1.06
CA ASN A 173 -1.51 -4.72 -1.20
C ASN A 173 -2.78 -5.13 -1.94
N MET A 174 -3.96 -4.90 -1.34
CA MET A 174 -5.24 -5.34 -1.91
C MET A 174 -5.54 -4.70 -3.27
N ALA A 175 -4.94 -3.53 -3.58
CA ALA A 175 -5.06 -2.91 -4.89
C ALA A 175 -4.57 -3.80 -6.05
N GLU A 176 -3.67 -4.76 -5.79
CA GLU A 176 -3.19 -5.72 -6.80
C GLU A 176 -4.29 -6.67 -7.30
N TYR A 177 -5.38 -6.82 -6.54
CA TYR A 177 -6.52 -7.68 -6.88
C TYR A 177 -7.69 -6.91 -7.49
N PHE A 178 -7.56 -5.59 -7.66
CA PHE A 178 -8.60 -4.78 -8.29
C PHE A 178 -8.61 -5.03 -9.81
N ASP A 179 -9.71 -5.59 -10.31
CA ASP A 179 -9.91 -5.99 -11.69
C ASP A 179 -10.90 -5.09 -12.46
N GLY A 180 -11.08 -3.86 -11.97
CA GLY A 180 -11.89 -2.84 -12.62
C GLY A 180 -11.31 -2.32 -13.95
N PRO A 181 -11.90 -1.25 -14.51
CA PRO A 181 -11.41 -0.63 -15.74
C PRO A 181 -9.93 -0.24 -15.63
N ASN A 182 -9.16 -0.42 -16.72
CA ASN A 182 -7.73 -0.11 -16.75
C ASN A 182 -7.39 1.32 -16.27
N SER A 183 -8.29 2.28 -16.50
CA SER A 183 -8.11 3.65 -16.03
C SER A 183 -8.21 3.77 -14.51
N ALA A 184 -9.11 3.01 -13.87
CA ALA A 184 -9.23 2.96 -12.41
C ALA A 184 -8.07 2.18 -11.78
N VAL A 185 -7.70 1.03 -12.36
CA VAL A 185 -6.55 0.22 -11.93
C VAL A 185 -5.26 1.05 -11.95
N GLY A 186 -5.05 1.86 -12.99
CA GLY A 186 -3.89 2.74 -13.08
C GLY A 186 -3.85 3.88 -12.06
N LYS A 187 -4.98 4.19 -11.41
CA LYS A 187 -5.09 5.25 -10.39
C LYS A 187 -4.91 4.74 -8.97
N LEU A 188 -5.31 3.50 -8.69
CA LEU A 188 -5.29 2.90 -7.37
C LEU A 188 -3.87 2.48 -6.97
N GLU A 189 -3.28 3.17 -6.00
CA GLU A 189 -1.96 2.84 -5.44
C GLU A 189 -2.07 1.82 -4.31
N SER A 190 -3.08 1.95 -3.43
CA SER A 190 -3.36 0.97 -2.38
C SER A 190 -4.82 0.94 -1.97
N ALA A 191 -5.26 -0.21 -1.46
CA ALA A 191 -6.54 -0.37 -0.79
C ALA A 191 -6.28 -1.08 0.55
N VAL A 192 -6.76 -0.50 1.65
CA VAL A 192 -6.49 -0.98 3.02
C VAL A 192 -7.80 -1.11 3.77
N TRP A 193 -8.04 -2.29 4.36
CA TRP A 193 -9.15 -2.52 5.27
C TRP A 193 -8.70 -2.22 6.70
N ASP A 194 -9.50 -1.44 7.40
CA ASP A 194 -9.33 -1.07 8.80
C ASP A 194 -10.73 -0.92 9.43
N VAL A 195 -10.77 -0.42 10.66
CA VAL A 195 -11.99 -0.07 11.38
C VAL A 195 -11.87 1.32 12.00
N GLU A 196 -12.98 2.03 12.04
CA GLU A 196 -13.07 3.35 12.65
C GLU A 196 -14.28 3.47 13.57
N ARG A 197 -14.05 4.02 14.76
CA ARG A 197 -15.12 4.25 15.74
C ARG A 197 -15.75 5.62 15.50
N ILE A 198 -17.04 5.61 15.21
CA ILE A 198 -17.84 6.82 14.96
C ILE A 198 -19.06 6.76 15.88
N HIS A 199 -19.26 7.80 16.70
CA HIS A 199 -20.36 7.89 17.67
C HIS A 199 -20.54 6.66 18.60
N GLY A 200 -19.46 5.95 18.89
CA GLY A 200 -19.46 4.76 19.75
C GLY A 200 -19.68 3.43 19.02
N CYS A 201 -20.07 3.47 17.75
CA CYS A 201 -20.18 2.32 16.86
C CYS A 201 -18.90 2.13 16.05
N LEU A 202 -18.47 0.88 15.83
CA LEU A 202 -17.32 0.55 15.01
C LEU A 202 -17.77 0.21 13.58
N TYR A 203 -17.23 0.91 12.59
CA TYR A 203 -17.50 0.69 11.17
C TYR A 203 -16.29 0.07 10.50
N GLY A 204 -16.53 -0.74 9.46
CA GLY A 204 -15.50 -1.13 8.53
C GLY A 204 -15.07 0.08 7.73
N LYS A 205 -13.77 0.29 7.58
CA LYS A 205 -13.19 1.38 6.81
C LYS A 205 -12.29 0.82 5.72
N ILE A 206 -12.55 1.22 4.48
CA ILE A 206 -11.69 0.93 3.34
C ILE A 206 -11.03 2.23 2.91
N THR A 207 -9.70 2.28 2.97
CA THR A 207 -8.91 3.45 2.58
C THR A 207 -8.27 3.19 1.23
N ALA A 208 -8.68 3.95 0.21
CA ALA A 208 -8.07 3.95 -1.11
C ALA A 208 -7.08 5.11 -1.24
N THR A 209 -5.84 4.80 -1.61
CA THR A 209 -4.83 5.80 -1.98
C THR A 209 -4.74 5.86 -3.49
N LEU A 210 -4.88 7.05 -4.07
CA LEU A 210 -4.93 7.27 -5.52
C LEU A 210 -3.89 8.28 -5.99
N ASN A 211 -3.34 8.05 -7.19
CA ASN A 211 -2.46 9.00 -7.89
C ASN A 211 -3.22 10.04 -8.74
N ALA A 212 -4.51 9.80 -8.98
CA ALA A 212 -5.46 10.73 -9.58
C ALA A 212 -6.90 10.36 -9.14
N PRO A 213 -7.84 11.33 -9.12
CA PRO A 213 -9.21 11.05 -8.66
C PRO A 213 -9.92 10.05 -9.57
N PHE A 214 -10.75 9.19 -8.99
CA PHE A 214 -11.74 8.42 -9.74
C PHE A 214 -12.78 9.33 -10.41
N THR A 215 -13.28 8.90 -11.57
CA THR A 215 -14.59 9.38 -12.04
C THR A 215 -15.70 8.72 -11.22
N GLU A 216 -16.94 9.19 -11.36
CA GLU A 216 -18.09 8.59 -10.70
C GLU A 216 -18.25 7.10 -11.07
N GLU A 217 -18.09 6.76 -12.35
CA GLU A 217 -18.16 5.37 -12.81
C GLU A 217 -17.02 4.51 -12.25
N GLU A 218 -15.80 5.03 -12.19
CA GLU A 218 -14.65 4.32 -11.62
C GLU A 218 -14.80 4.10 -10.12
N GLN A 219 -15.34 5.09 -9.40
CA GLN A 219 -15.62 4.99 -7.98
C GLN A 219 -16.70 3.94 -7.71
N ASN A 220 -17.77 3.91 -8.51
CA ASN A 220 -18.82 2.90 -8.39
C ASN A 220 -18.24 1.48 -8.64
N CYS A 221 -17.42 1.30 -9.68
CA CYS A 221 -16.74 0.02 -9.90
C CYS A 221 -15.81 -0.37 -8.73
N PHE A 222 -15.11 0.60 -8.13
CA PHE A 222 -14.27 0.33 -6.96
C PHE A 222 -15.09 -0.08 -5.74
N MET A 223 -16.23 0.58 -5.50
CA MET A 223 -17.14 0.24 -4.40
C MET A 223 -17.79 -1.14 -4.61
N GLU A 224 -18.25 -1.47 -5.82
CA GLU A 224 -18.75 -2.81 -6.16
C GLU A 224 -17.69 -3.90 -5.90
N TRP A 225 -16.43 -3.63 -6.26
CA TRP A 225 -15.32 -4.53 -5.96
C TRP A 225 -15.07 -4.65 -4.45
N CYS A 226 -15.11 -3.55 -3.69
CA CYS A 226 -14.99 -3.58 -2.23
C CYS A 226 -16.10 -4.40 -1.58
N GLU A 227 -17.34 -4.29 -2.06
CA GLU A 227 -18.46 -5.11 -1.58
C GLU A 227 -18.25 -6.61 -1.88
N GLY A 228 -17.74 -6.94 -3.07
CA GLY A 228 -17.33 -8.31 -3.39
C GLY A 228 -16.22 -8.82 -2.48
N GLN A 229 -15.22 -7.99 -2.17
CA GLN A 229 -14.18 -8.32 -1.20
C GLN A 229 -14.74 -8.50 0.21
N ASN A 230 -15.70 -7.67 0.64
CA ASN A 230 -16.31 -7.76 1.97
C ASN A 230 -17.14 -9.05 2.14
N SER A 231 -17.76 -9.57 1.07
CA SER A 231 -18.71 -10.68 1.13
C SER A 231 -18.10 -12.08 0.91
N ASP A 232 -17.13 -12.22 0.01
CA ASP A 232 -16.56 -13.53 -0.38
C ASP A 232 -15.02 -13.51 -0.41
N GLY A 233 -14.41 -12.37 -0.77
CA GLY A 233 -12.96 -12.24 -0.88
C GLY A 233 -12.25 -12.12 0.47
N PHE A 234 -11.53 -11.01 0.66
CA PHE A 234 -10.83 -10.71 1.91
C PHE A 234 -11.70 -10.86 3.17
N GLY A 235 -12.95 -10.38 3.09
CA GLY A 235 -13.91 -10.38 4.18
C GLY A 235 -14.29 -11.78 4.67
N GLU A 236 -14.52 -12.74 3.76
CA GLU A 236 -14.80 -14.13 4.15
C GLU A 236 -13.60 -14.74 4.88
N GLY A 237 -12.39 -14.54 4.33
CA GLY A 237 -11.15 -15.02 4.94
C GLY A 237 -10.93 -14.43 6.34
N PHE A 238 -11.23 -13.15 6.51
CA PHE A 238 -11.18 -12.46 7.80
C PHE A 238 -12.24 -12.99 8.77
N GLU A 239 -13.47 -13.19 8.32
CA GLU A 239 -14.59 -13.70 9.13
C GLU A 239 -14.31 -15.11 9.67
N GLN A 240 -13.45 -15.91 9.04
CA GLN A 240 -13.08 -17.24 9.53
C GLN A 240 -12.11 -17.21 10.74
N ARG A 241 -11.63 -16.04 11.18
CA ARG A 241 -10.63 -15.92 12.24
C ARG A 241 -11.28 -15.44 13.56
N PRO A 242 -11.36 -16.31 14.58
CA PRO A 242 -12.03 -15.94 15.83
C PRO A 242 -11.21 -14.95 16.65
N ILE A 243 -11.89 -13.94 17.19
CA ILE A 243 -11.41 -13.08 18.26
C ILE A 243 -11.91 -13.66 19.58
N ARG A 244 -10.99 -13.99 20.48
CA ARG A 244 -11.33 -14.52 21.80
C ARG A 244 -11.75 -13.39 22.72
N THR A 245 -12.98 -13.46 23.19
CA THR A 245 -13.52 -12.55 24.19
C THR A 245 -13.01 -12.89 25.61
N VAL A 246 -13.24 -11.98 26.55
CA VAL A 246 -12.77 -12.11 27.95
C VAL A 246 -13.30 -13.37 28.65
N ASP A 247 -14.53 -13.79 28.32
CA ASP A 247 -15.15 -15.00 28.87
C ASP A 247 -14.79 -16.28 28.12
N ARG A 248 -13.83 -16.19 27.18
CA ARG A 248 -13.36 -17.25 26.28
C ARG A 248 -14.35 -17.64 25.17
N SER A 249 -15.46 -16.92 24.99
CA SER A 249 -16.32 -17.06 23.82
C SER A 249 -15.59 -16.61 22.55
N GLU A 250 -16.05 -17.07 21.40
CA GLU A 250 -15.41 -16.79 20.10
C GLU A 250 -16.29 -15.87 19.28
N MET A 251 -15.76 -14.69 18.95
CA MET A 251 -16.42 -13.68 18.13
C MET A 251 -15.81 -13.69 16.73
N TYR A 252 -16.65 -13.67 15.72
CA TYR A 252 -16.27 -13.55 14.32
C TYR A 252 -16.85 -12.25 13.78
N VAL A 253 -16.07 -11.50 13.01
CA VAL A 253 -16.44 -10.17 12.54
C VAL A 253 -16.54 -10.20 11.03
N SER A 254 -17.67 -9.72 10.51
CA SER A 254 -17.93 -9.61 9.08
C SER A 254 -18.06 -8.15 8.66
N PHE A 255 -17.47 -7.83 7.50
CA PHE A 255 -17.59 -6.54 6.83
C PHE A 255 -18.83 -6.46 5.94
N TRP A 256 -19.59 -7.55 5.84
CA TRP A 256 -20.77 -7.67 4.99
C TRP A 256 -21.91 -8.35 5.74
N GLN A 257 -23.14 -8.01 5.38
CA GLN A 257 -24.32 -8.72 5.86
C GLN A 257 -25.38 -8.73 4.77
N SER A 258 -26.21 -9.78 4.74
CA SER A 258 -27.29 -9.94 3.75
C SER A 258 -28.56 -9.14 4.08
N GLY A 259 -28.58 -8.44 5.22
CA GLY A 259 -29.71 -7.65 5.68
C GLY A 259 -29.93 -6.38 4.85
N PRO A 260 -31.14 -5.77 4.94
CA PRO A 260 -31.46 -4.52 4.23
C PRO A 260 -30.60 -3.33 4.68
N ASP A 261 -29.89 -3.54 5.77
CA ASP A 261 -29.14 -2.58 6.53
C ASP A 261 -27.70 -2.42 6.03
N TYR A 262 -27.22 -3.32 5.16
CA TYR A 262 -25.90 -3.18 4.59
C TYR A 262 -25.80 -1.94 3.69
N PHE A 263 -24.72 -1.18 3.86
CA PHE A 263 -24.33 -0.12 2.95
C PHE A 263 -22.81 -0.14 2.76
N LEU A 264 -22.37 0.40 1.64
CA LEU A 264 -21.00 0.84 1.43
C LEU A 264 -21.09 2.26 0.90
N CYS A 265 -20.56 3.24 1.64
CA CYS A 265 -20.71 4.65 1.30
C CYS A 265 -19.36 5.37 1.36
N THR A 266 -19.31 6.58 0.78
CA THR A 266 -18.15 7.46 0.96
C THR A 266 -18.18 8.11 2.34
N GLU A 267 -17.05 8.65 2.77
CA GLU A 267 -16.97 9.49 3.98
C GLU A 267 -17.98 10.64 3.99
N ASN A 268 -18.24 11.27 2.84
CA ASN A 268 -19.16 12.41 2.75
C ASN A 268 -20.63 11.99 2.95
N ASP A 269 -20.95 10.74 2.65
CA ASP A 269 -22.32 10.22 2.74
C ASP A 269 -22.58 9.50 4.07
N LEU A 270 -21.54 9.24 4.87
CA LEU A 270 -21.63 8.43 6.07
C LEU A 270 -22.61 8.98 7.11
N ASP A 271 -22.57 10.29 7.37
CA ASP A 271 -23.49 10.94 8.31
C ASP A 271 -24.96 10.74 7.89
N HIS A 272 -25.25 10.70 6.58
CA HIS A 272 -26.60 10.45 6.09
C HIS A 272 -27.10 9.04 6.49
N PHE A 273 -26.26 8.02 6.33
CA PHE A 273 -26.57 6.64 6.72
C PHE A 273 -26.66 6.46 8.24
N ILE A 274 -25.83 7.18 9.01
CA ILE A 274 -25.89 7.16 10.48
C ILE A 274 -27.17 7.80 11.00
N ASP A 275 -27.55 8.99 10.48
CA ASP A 275 -28.66 9.79 11.01
C ASP A 275 -30.05 9.25 10.64
N HIS A 276 -30.20 8.64 9.46
CA HIS A 276 -31.51 8.21 8.96
C HIS A 276 -31.83 6.75 9.30
N GLY A 277 -30.86 6.02 9.86
CA GLY A 277 -30.97 4.59 10.06
C GLY A 277 -31.12 3.84 8.74
N MET A 278 -30.92 2.54 8.82
CA MET A 278 -30.95 1.58 7.72
C MET A 278 -32.35 1.32 7.10
N GLY A 279 -33.22 2.34 7.05
CA GLY A 279 -34.67 2.17 6.86
C GLY A 279 -35.34 2.94 5.73
N GLU A 280 -34.71 3.95 5.10
CA GLU A 280 -35.43 4.76 4.11
C GLU A 280 -34.57 5.14 2.89
N MET A 281 -34.42 4.20 1.96
CA MET A 281 -34.28 4.53 0.53
C MET A 281 -35.43 3.88 -0.23
N ASN A 282 -36.48 4.67 -0.53
CA ASN A 282 -37.56 4.33 -1.46
C ASN A 282 -37.10 4.50 -2.91
#